data_AF-A0AA40EXS3-F1
#
_entry.id   AF-A0AA40EXS3-F1
#
_cell.length_a   1.000
_cell.length_b   1.000
_cell.length_c   1.000
_cell.angle_alpha   90.00
_cell.angle_beta   90.00
_cell.angle_gamma   90.00
#
_symmetry.space_group_name_H-M   'P 1'
#
loop_
_entity.id
_entity.type
_entity.pdbx_description
1 polymer ?
#
loop_
_entity_poly.entity_id
_entity_poly.type
_entity_poly.pdbx_seq_one_letter_code
_entity_poly.pdbx_strand_id
1 'polypeptide(L)'
;MAPTEQTILSNYLLIPAQLPAIISLEEFTAFFPKPLQSSPHIRSLYRDLQSQRNALVDSVAEEIEAEARQGKALRRHVIRARRREAEEAQEQDDDELELERMLGTIPASQTPKHTLQSILPSLEDAISELESQLQLIQSEEASLLSAIQKTVGDLSDLRYGRLANPKLPEQVLEGLQGLQETCRDKN
;
A
#
# COMPACT_ATOMS: atom_id res chain seq x y z
N MET A 1 6.98 -7.35 -30.44
CA MET A 1 6.46 -8.16 -29.32
C MET A 1 6.86 -7.45 -28.04
N ALA A 2 5.94 -7.28 -27.08
CA ALA A 2 6.29 -6.66 -25.80
C ALA A 2 7.31 -7.55 -25.05
N PRO A 3 8.31 -6.98 -24.37
CA PRO A 3 9.28 -7.77 -23.61
C PRO A 3 8.58 -8.58 -22.52
N THR A 4 9.03 -9.81 -22.30
CA THR A 4 8.48 -10.65 -21.23
C THR A 4 9.06 -10.21 -19.90
N GLU A 5 8.32 -10.47 -18.82
CA GLU A 5 8.74 -10.16 -17.44
C GLU A 5 10.13 -10.74 -17.12
N GLN A 6 10.37 -11.99 -17.52
CA GLN A 6 11.67 -12.64 -17.38
C GLN A 6 12.78 -11.84 -18.08
N THR A 7 12.57 -11.37 -19.31
CA THR A 7 13.57 -10.57 -20.04
C THR A 7 13.82 -9.21 -19.40
N ILE A 8 12.78 -8.59 -18.82
CA ILE A 8 12.93 -7.31 -18.13
C ILE A 8 13.77 -7.51 -16.86
N LEU A 9 13.41 -8.49 -16.03
CA LEU A 9 14.10 -8.79 -14.79
C LEU A 9 15.53 -9.24 -15.03
N SER A 10 15.78 -10.12 -16.00
CA SER A 10 17.14 -10.57 -16.32
C SER A 10 18.04 -9.41 -16.78
N ASN A 11 17.51 -8.54 -17.64
CA ASN A 11 18.28 -7.42 -18.17
C ASN A 11 18.57 -6.38 -17.10
N TYR A 12 17.63 -6.13 -16.20
CA TYR A 12 17.76 -5.13 -15.15
C TYR A 12 18.61 -5.62 -13.97
N LEU A 13 18.47 -6.89 -13.58
CA LEU A 13 19.06 -7.41 -12.35
C LEU A 13 20.35 -8.21 -12.58
N LEU A 14 20.50 -8.94 -13.69
CA LEU A 14 21.64 -9.86 -13.86
C LEU A 14 22.80 -9.21 -14.64
N ILE A 15 22.50 -8.54 -15.74
CA ILE A 15 23.52 -7.92 -16.61
C ILE A 15 24.39 -6.89 -15.86
N PRO A 16 23.81 -5.88 -15.17
CA PRO A 16 24.62 -4.92 -14.43
C PRO A 16 25.21 -5.49 -13.13
N ALA A 17 24.74 -6.66 -12.68
CA ALA A 17 25.19 -7.24 -11.43
C ALA A 17 26.48 -8.06 -11.56
N GLN A 18 27.05 -8.26 -12.76
CA GLN A 18 28.33 -8.94 -12.88
C GLN A 18 29.47 -8.07 -12.34
N LEU A 19 30.46 -8.68 -11.66
CA LEU A 19 31.56 -7.93 -11.04
C LEU A 19 32.29 -6.98 -12.03
N PRO A 20 32.66 -7.41 -13.24
CA PRO A 20 33.37 -6.55 -14.19
C PRO A 20 32.55 -5.34 -14.66
N ALA A 21 31.22 -5.39 -14.56
CA ALA A 21 30.35 -4.26 -14.88
C ALA A 21 30.31 -3.20 -13.77
N ILE A 22 30.67 -3.59 -12.55
CA ILE A 22 30.67 -2.72 -11.36
C ILE A 22 32.06 -2.17 -11.10
N ILE A 23 33.06 -3.03 -11.19
CA ILE A 23 34.45 -2.65 -11.01
C ILE A 23 35.34 -3.56 -11.84
N SER A 24 36.19 -2.96 -12.67
CA SER A 24 37.21 -3.68 -13.42
C SER A 24 38.34 -4.15 -12.49
N LEU A 25 39.15 -5.10 -12.96
CA LEU A 25 40.33 -5.53 -12.22
C LEU A 25 41.32 -4.38 -11.96
N GLU A 26 41.42 -3.42 -12.89
CA GLU A 26 42.32 -2.26 -12.78
C GLU A 26 41.85 -1.26 -11.72
N GLU A 27 40.56 -0.98 -11.67
CA GLU A 27 39.98 -0.15 -10.61
C GLU A 27 40.07 -0.84 -9.25
N PHE A 28 39.86 -2.15 -9.22
CA PHE A 28 39.99 -2.95 -8.01
C PHE A 28 41.43 -2.95 -7.48
N THR A 29 42.43 -3.08 -8.35
CA THR A 29 43.84 -2.99 -7.94
C THR A 29 44.20 -1.59 -7.45
N ALA A 30 43.57 -0.54 -7.98
CA ALA A 30 43.79 0.84 -7.55
C ALA A 30 43.40 1.10 -6.09
N PHE A 31 42.53 0.29 -5.47
CA PHE A 31 42.19 0.39 -4.05
C PHE A 31 43.32 -0.05 -3.10
N PHE A 32 44.31 -0.77 -3.61
CA PHE A 32 45.44 -1.21 -2.81
C PHE A 32 46.56 -0.17 -2.84
N PRO A 33 47.37 -0.03 -1.76
CA PRO A 33 48.55 0.81 -1.76
C PRO A 33 49.50 0.45 -2.91
N LYS A 34 50.10 1.46 -3.56
CA LYS A 34 51.05 1.30 -4.68
C LYS A 34 52.06 0.15 -4.56
N PRO A 35 52.74 -0.08 -3.40
CA PRO A 35 53.71 -1.18 -3.30
C PRO A 35 53.07 -2.58 -3.36
N LEU A 36 51.76 -2.70 -3.09
CA LEU A 36 51.03 -3.96 -3.06
C LEU A 36 50.27 -4.23 -4.36
N GLN A 37 50.08 -3.24 -5.24
CA GLN A 37 49.32 -3.37 -6.49
C GLN A 37 49.89 -4.41 -7.46
N SER A 38 51.20 -4.66 -7.40
CA SER A 38 51.88 -5.70 -8.20
C SER A 38 51.75 -7.11 -7.61
N SER A 39 51.12 -7.25 -6.44
CA SER A 39 50.97 -8.56 -5.77
C SER A 39 50.03 -9.48 -6.58
N PRO A 40 50.44 -10.74 -6.85
CA PRO A 40 49.59 -11.71 -7.55
C PRO A 40 48.31 -12.07 -6.76
N HIS A 41 48.31 -11.83 -5.45
CA HIS A 41 47.19 -12.13 -4.55
C HIS A 41 45.97 -11.22 -4.81
N ILE A 42 46.16 -10.04 -5.39
CA ILE A 42 45.04 -9.15 -5.73
C ILE A 42 44.19 -9.78 -6.84
N ARG A 43 44.82 -10.46 -7.79
CA ARG A 43 44.11 -11.16 -8.87
C ARG A 43 43.34 -12.38 -8.36
N SER A 44 43.90 -13.13 -7.41
CA SER A 44 43.17 -14.25 -6.79
C SER A 44 41.97 -13.72 -5.99
N LEU A 45 42.15 -12.66 -5.21
CA LEU A 45 41.08 -12.07 -4.42
C LEU A 45 39.96 -11.49 -5.30
N TYR A 46 40.29 -10.86 -6.43
CA TYR A 46 39.29 -10.43 -7.41
C TYR A 46 38.52 -11.61 -8.02
N ARG A 47 39.20 -12.73 -8.32
CA ARG A 47 38.54 -13.95 -8.81
C ARG A 47 37.63 -14.58 -7.75
N ASP A 48 38.05 -14.59 -6.49
CA ASP A 48 37.24 -15.11 -5.38
C ASP A 48 35.99 -14.23 -5.16
N LEU A 49 36.15 -12.91 -5.26
CA LEU A 49 35.01 -12.00 -5.21
C LEU A 49 34.08 -12.21 -6.40
N GLN A 50 34.64 -12.41 -7.60
CA GLN A 50 33.87 -12.71 -8.81
C GLN A 50 33.09 -14.03 -8.66
N SER A 51 33.67 -15.07 -8.08
CA SER A 51 32.99 -16.35 -7.89
C SER A 51 31.85 -16.25 -6.86
N GLN A 52 32.09 -15.58 -5.73
CA GLN A 52 31.05 -15.32 -4.72
C GLN A 52 29.88 -14.53 -5.31
N ARG A 53 30.20 -13.51 -6.11
CA ARG A 53 29.19 -12.67 -6.74
C ARG A 53 28.41 -13.42 -7.82
N ASN A 54 29.08 -14.21 -8.64
CA ASN A 54 28.41 -15.04 -9.64
C ASN A 54 27.46 -16.04 -8.98
N ALA A 55 27.83 -16.66 -7.85
CA ALA A 55 26.93 -17.54 -7.11
C ALA A 55 25.63 -16.83 -6.66
N LEU A 56 25.71 -15.56 -6.26
CA LEU A 56 24.52 -14.75 -5.92
C LEU A 56 23.71 -14.37 -7.18
N VAL A 57 24.39 -14.04 -8.29
CA VAL A 57 23.70 -13.74 -9.55
C VAL A 57 22.96 -14.98 -10.06
N ASP A 58 23.56 -16.16 -9.93
CA ASP A 58 22.96 -17.44 -10.29
C ASP A 58 21.74 -17.74 -9.41
N SER A 59 21.81 -17.50 -8.09
CA SER A 59 20.63 -17.68 -7.21
C SER A 59 19.48 -16.73 -7.57
N VAL A 60 19.79 -15.46 -7.86
CA VAL A 60 18.78 -14.49 -8.31
C VAL A 60 18.20 -14.89 -9.67
N ALA A 61 19.00 -15.47 -10.57
CA ALA A 61 18.51 -15.96 -11.84
C ALA A 61 17.49 -17.11 -11.65
N GLU A 62 17.76 -18.04 -10.73
CA GLU A 62 16.80 -19.10 -10.38
C GLU A 62 15.51 -18.54 -9.76
N GLU A 63 15.62 -17.54 -8.88
CA GLU A 63 14.46 -16.84 -8.29
C GLU A 63 13.61 -16.13 -9.34
N ILE A 64 14.24 -15.45 -10.31
CA ILE A 64 13.53 -14.80 -11.43
C ILE A 64 12.73 -15.82 -12.24
N GLU A 65 13.27 -17.02 -12.47
CA GLU A 65 12.53 -18.08 -13.15
C GLU A 65 11.34 -18.58 -12.33
N ALA A 66 11.52 -18.75 -11.02
CA ALA A 66 10.45 -19.16 -10.12
C ALA A 66 9.33 -18.10 -10.10
N GLU A 67 9.70 -16.83 -9.97
CA GLU A 67 8.77 -15.69 -9.98
C GLU A 67 8.02 -15.59 -11.31
N ALA A 68 8.71 -15.75 -12.45
CA ALA A 68 8.08 -15.73 -13.77
C ALA A 68 7.05 -16.87 -13.95
N ARG A 69 7.21 -18.01 -13.26
CA ARG A 69 6.22 -19.09 -13.23
C ARG A 69 5.04 -18.71 -12.32
N GLN A 70 5.30 -18.12 -11.15
CA GLN A 70 4.26 -17.65 -10.23
C GLN A 70 3.42 -16.53 -10.84
N GLY A 71 4.04 -15.55 -11.50
CA GLY A 71 3.35 -14.46 -12.21
C GLY A 71 2.37 -14.97 -13.27
N LYS A 72 2.68 -16.07 -13.98
CA LYS A 72 1.72 -16.72 -14.89
C LYS A 72 0.51 -17.31 -14.16
N ALA A 73 0.72 -17.93 -13.00
CA ALA A 73 -0.35 -18.47 -12.18
C ALA A 73 -1.24 -17.36 -11.59
N LEU A 74 -0.63 -16.29 -11.09
CA LEU A 74 -1.34 -15.10 -10.59
C LEU A 74 -2.18 -14.44 -11.68
N ARG A 75 -1.62 -14.22 -12.89
CA ARG A 75 -2.38 -13.68 -14.03
C ARG A 75 -3.60 -14.55 -14.36
N ARG A 76 -3.45 -15.88 -14.32
CA ARG A 76 -4.60 -16.81 -14.52
C ARG A 76 -5.63 -16.67 -13.40
N HIS A 77 -5.20 -16.52 -12.15
CA HIS A 77 -6.10 -16.32 -11.02
C HIS A 77 -6.88 -15.01 -11.15
N VAL A 78 -6.21 -13.91 -11.50
CA VAL A 78 -6.83 -12.60 -11.73
C VAL A 78 -7.86 -12.66 -12.86
N ILE A 79 -7.54 -13.31 -13.99
CA ILE A 79 -8.49 -13.47 -15.10
C ILE A 79 -9.72 -14.28 -14.66
N ARG A 80 -9.54 -15.34 -13.86
CA ARG A 80 -10.65 -16.13 -13.33
C ARG A 80 -11.49 -15.35 -12.32
N ALA A 81 -10.87 -14.59 -11.44
CA ALA A 81 -11.57 -13.75 -10.47
C ALA A 81 -12.42 -12.69 -11.18
N ARG A 82 -11.84 -11.95 -12.14
CA ARG A 82 -12.59 -10.98 -12.96
C ARG A 82 -13.74 -11.59 -13.72
N ARG A 83 -13.58 -12.82 -14.22
CA ARG A 83 -14.64 -13.52 -14.92
C ARG A 83 -15.78 -13.90 -13.97
N ARG A 84 -15.47 -14.38 -12.76
CA ARG A 84 -16.46 -14.68 -11.73
C ARG A 84 -17.19 -13.42 -11.27
N GLU A 85 -16.47 -12.33 -11.03
CA GLU A 85 -17.07 -11.03 -10.70
C GLU A 85 -18.03 -10.56 -11.82
N ALA A 86 -17.68 -10.78 -13.09
CA ALA A 86 -18.56 -10.45 -14.21
C ALA A 86 -19.78 -11.39 -14.31
N GLU A 87 -19.61 -12.69 -14.03
CA GLU A 87 -20.71 -13.66 -13.97
C GLU A 87 -21.65 -13.36 -12.78
N GLU A 88 -21.11 -13.05 -11.60
CA GLU A 88 -21.86 -12.65 -10.41
C GLU A 88 -22.58 -11.31 -10.60
N ALA A 89 -21.98 -10.33 -11.28
CA ALA A 89 -22.65 -9.08 -11.62
C ALA A 89 -23.82 -9.31 -12.60
N GLN A 90 -23.65 -10.20 -13.58
CA GLN A 90 -24.74 -10.58 -14.50
C GLN A 90 -25.86 -11.34 -13.77
N GLU A 91 -25.53 -12.24 -12.86
CA GLU A 91 -26.51 -12.95 -12.03
C GLU A 91 -27.26 -11.99 -11.09
N GLN A 92 -26.58 -11.00 -10.51
CA GLN A 92 -27.21 -9.96 -9.70
C GLN A 92 -28.15 -9.07 -10.52
N ASP A 93 -27.73 -8.66 -11.73
CA ASP A 93 -28.59 -7.92 -12.66
C ASP A 93 -29.84 -8.75 -13.04
N ASP A 94 -29.68 -10.05 -13.31
CA ASP A 94 -30.79 -10.96 -13.63
C ASP A 94 -31.72 -11.19 -12.42
N ASP A 95 -31.18 -11.35 -11.21
CA ASP A 95 -31.92 -11.51 -9.95
C ASP A 95 -32.70 -10.23 -9.59
N GLU A 96 -32.11 -9.05 -9.80
CA GLU A 96 -32.77 -7.75 -9.60
C GLU A 96 -33.93 -7.57 -10.60
N LEU A 97 -33.70 -7.89 -11.88
CA LEU A 97 -34.74 -7.90 -12.91
C LEU A 97 -35.87 -8.91 -12.61
N GLU A 98 -35.55 -10.05 -12.02
CA GLU A 98 -36.56 -11.03 -11.58
C GLU A 98 -37.35 -10.53 -10.36
N LEU A 99 -36.68 -9.91 -9.39
CA LEU A 99 -37.32 -9.32 -8.21
C LEU A 99 -38.27 -8.17 -8.59
N GLU A 100 -37.86 -7.30 -9.52
CA GLU A 100 -38.70 -6.23 -10.07
C GLU A 100 -39.94 -6.76 -10.82
N ARG A 101 -39.80 -7.92 -11.48
CA ARG A 101 -40.92 -8.61 -12.12
C ARG A 101 -41.91 -9.17 -11.08
N MET A 102 -41.42 -9.72 -9.97
CA MET A 102 -42.27 -10.21 -8.89
C MET A 102 -42.99 -9.09 -8.14
N LEU A 103 -42.34 -7.93 -7.96
CA LEU A 103 -42.95 -6.74 -7.35
C LEU A 103 -43.96 -6.03 -8.27
N GLY A 104 -44.05 -6.43 -9.55
CA GLY A 104 -45.03 -5.92 -10.50
C GLY A 104 -44.64 -4.59 -11.16
N THR A 105 -43.38 -4.16 -11.04
CA THR A 105 -42.87 -2.90 -11.60
C THR A 105 -42.64 -2.98 -13.12
N ILE A 106 -42.40 -4.19 -13.64
CA ILE A 106 -42.19 -4.44 -15.08
C ILE A 106 -43.26 -5.42 -15.61
N PRO A 107 -44.15 -5.02 -16.54
CA PRO A 107 -45.05 -5.95 -17.20
C PRO A 107 -44.27 -6.82 -18.21
N ALA A 108 -44.62 -8.11 -18.31
CA ALA A 108 -43.92 -9.13 -19.12
C ALA A 108 -43.93 -8.89 -20.66
N SER A 109 -44.35 -7.71 -21.12
CA SER A 109 -44.28 -7.28 -22.50
C SER A 109 -44.47 -5.77 -22.52
N GLN A 110 -43.59 -5.07 -23.25
CA GLN A 110 -43.57 -3.62 -23.52
C GLN A 110 -42.85 -2.79 -22.46
N THR A 111 -41.74 -2.18 -22.90
CA THR A 111 -41.05 -1.11 -22.18
C THR A 111 -42.05 -0.02 -21.78
N PRO A 112 -42.11 0.40 -20.49
CA PRO A 112 -43.03 1.44 -20.08
C PRO A 112 -42.55 2.76 -20.69
N LYS A 113 -43.41 3.38 -21.50
CA LYS A 113 -43.21 4.77 -21.93
C LYS A 113 -43.41 5.64 -20.70
N HIS A 114 -42.31 5.95 -20.00
CA HIS A 114 -42.33 6.95 -18.93
C HIS A 114 -42.92 8.25 -19.49
N THR A 115 -43.90 8.82 -18.78
CA THR A 115 -44.49 10.11 -19.13
C THR A 115 -43.92 11.17 -18.20
N LEU A 116 -43.94 12.44 -18.59
CA LEU A 116 -43.43 13.53 -17.74
C LEU A 116 -44.06 13.51 -16.34
N GLN A 117 -45.30 13.05 -16.21
CA GLN A 117 -46.02 12.91 -14.95
C GLN A 117 -45.45 11.83 -14.02
N SER A 118 -44.79 10.79 -14.56
CA SER A 118 -44.15 9.75 -13.75
C SER A 118 -42.68 10.04 -13.45
N ILE A 119 -42.00 10.80 -14.31
CA ILE A 119 -40.55 11.10 -14.15
C ILE A 119 -40.32 12.27 -13.19
N LEU A 120 -41.15 13.31 -13.25
CA LEU A 120 -41.00 14.49 -12.41
C LEU A 120 -40.97 14.20 -10.90
N PRO A 121 -41.91 13.43 -10.31
CA PRO A 121 -41.85 13.13 -8.88
C PRO A 121 -40.60 12.31 -8.52
N SER A 122 -40.18 11.37 -9.37
CA SER A 122 -38.95 10.61 -9.15
C SER A 122 -37.70 11.48 -9.17
N LEU A 123 -37.65 12.52 -10.02
CA LEU A 123 -36.55 13.48 -10.03
C LEU A 123 -36.60 14.42 -8.83
N GLU A 124 -37.78 14.86 -8.40
CA GLU A 124 -37.95 15.68 -7.20
C GLU A 124 -37.50 14.92 -5.93
N ASP A 125 -37.86 13.64 -5.83
CA ASP A 125 -37.41 12.77 -4.74
C ASP A 125 -35.89 12.58 -4.76
N ALA A 126 -35.30 12.31 -5.92
CA ALA A 126 -33.85 12.18 -6.07
C ALA A 126 -33.11 13.48 -5.73
N ILE A 127 -33.66 14.64 -6.10
CA ILE A 127 -33.10 15.95 -5.73
C ILE A 127 -33.15 16.12 -4.21
N SER A 128 -34.31 15.83 -3.58
CA SER A 128 -34.45 15.92 -2.13
C SER A 128 -33.49 14.99 -1.39
N GLU A 129 -33.27 13.78 -1.90
CA GLU A 129 -32.32 12.84 -1.32
C GLU A 129 -30.89 13.37 -1.40
N LEU A 130 -30.45 13.85 -2.57
CA LEU A 130 -29.12 14.43 -2.75
C LEU A 130 -28.90 15.67 -1.89
N GLU A 131 -29.91 16.53 -1.74
CA GLU A 131 -29.86 17.69 -0.84
C GLU A 131 -29.67 17.27 0.61
N SER A 132 -30.36 16.20 1.05
CA SER A 132 -30.19 15.66 2.41
C SER A 132 -28.80 15.08 2.65
N GLN A 133 -28.24 14.36 1.66
CA GLN A 133 -26.89 13.80 1.72
C GLN A 133 -25.84 14.92 1.76
N LEU A 134 -26.02 15.99 0.99
CA LEU A 134 -25.15 17.16 1.03
C LEU A 134 -25.14 17.83 2.41
N GLN A 135 -26.31 17.99 3.04
CA GLN A 135 -26.39 18.55 4.39
C GLN A 135 -25.67 17.69 5.42
N LEU A 136 -25.81 16.36 5.32
CA LEU A 136 -25.13 15.42 6.19
C LEU A 136 -23.60 15.55 6.03
N ILE A 137 -23.10 15.50 4.80
CA ILE A 137 -21.66 15.63 4.51
C ILE A 137 -21.10 16.96 5.01
N GLN A 138 -21.83 18.06 4.81
CA GLN A 138 -21.40 19.39 5.32
C GLN A 138 -21.33 19.42 6.85
N SER A 139 -22.25 18.74 7.54
CA SER A 139 -22.22 18.64 9.00
C SER A 139 -21.02 17.82 9.50
N GLU A 140 -20.70 16.73 8.79
CA GLU A 140 -19.53 15.90 9.08
C GLU A 140 -18.23 16.68 8.86
N GLU A 141 -18.12 17.41 7.74
CA GLU A 141 -16.98 18.27 7.43
C GLU A 141 -16.76 19.32 8.54
N ALA A 142 -17.83 20.01 8.96
CA ALA A 142 -17.75 20.98 10.04
C ALA A 142 -17.30 20.35 11.37
N SER A 143 -17.80 19.15 11.68
CA SER A 143 -17.40 18.41 12.88
C SER A 143 -15.92 18.04 12.86
N LEU A 144 -15.43 17.56 11.70
CA LEU A 144 -14.06 17.10 11.50
C LEU A 144 -13.09 18.29 11.53
N LEU A 145 -13.44 19.40 10.89
CA LEU A 145 -12.68 20.65 10.98
C LEU A 145 -12.58 21.15 12.42
N SER A 146 -13.65 21.07 13.20
CA SER A 146 -13.61 21.45 14.62
C SER A 146 -12.68 20.54 15.42
N ALA A 147 -12.65 19.24 15.11
CA ALA A 147 -11.75 18.28 15.75
C ALA A 147 -10.29 18.57 15.40
N ILE A 148 -9.98 18.85 14.13
CA ILE A 148 -8.63 19.26 13.69
C ILE A 148 -8.20 20.56 14.38
N GLN A 149 -9.08 21.56 14.46
CA GLN A 149 -8.75 22.82 15.13
C GLN A 149 -8.44 22.61 16.62
N LYS A 150 -9.20 21.73 17.30
CA LYS A 150 -8.92 21.36 18.69
C LYS A 150 -7.58 20.65 18.82
N THR A 151 -7.30 19.64 18.00
CA THR A 151 -6.02 18.91 18.08
C THR A 151 -4.83 19.81 17.76
N VAL A 152 -4.94 20.72 16.79
CA VAL A 152 -3.89 21.71 16.49
C VAL A 152 -3.72 22.68 17.66
N GLY A 153 -4.81 23.08 18.33
CA GLY A 153 -4.77 23.87 19.56
C GLY A 153 -4.01 23.14 20.67
N ASP A 154 -4.38 21.89 20.95
CA ASP A 154 -3.75 21.05 21.97
C ASP A 154 -2.24 20.82 21.69
N LEU A 155 -1.89 20.57 20.41
CA LEU A 155 -0.49 20.43 19.98
C LEU A 155 0.28 21.76 20.05
N SER A 156 -0.37 22.90 19.82
CA SER A 156 0.23 24.22 19.97
C SER A 156 0.51 24.54 21.44
N ASP A 157 -0.41 24.18 22.35
CA ASP A 157 -0.23 24.35 23.79
C ASP A 157 0.94 23.50 24.32
N LEU A 158 1.09 22.27 23.81
CA LEU A 158 2.27 21.43 24.10
C LEU A 158 3.58 22.09 23.68
N ARG A 159 3.61 22.79 22.53
CA ARG A 159 4.80 23.53 22.07
C ARG A 159 5.20 24.65 23.03
N TYR A 160 4.24 25.26 23.71
CA TYR A 160 4.48 26.30 24.71
C TYR A 160 4.57 25.76 26.16
N GLY A 161 4.67 24.43 26.31
CA GLY A 161 4.83 23.78 27.62
C GLY A 161 3.57 23.72 28.47
N ARG A 162 2.39 23.99 27.89
CA ARG A 162 1.10 23.83 28.56
C ARG A 162 0.58 22.42 28.27
N LEU A 163 0.64 21.56 29.29
CA LEU A 163 0.08 20.22 29.22
C LEU A 163 -1.45 20.29 29.36
N ALA A 164 -2.17 19.44 28.63
CA ALA A 164 -3.63 19.32 28.73
C ALA A 164 -4.10 19.03 30.18
N ASN A 165 -3.28 18.33 30.97
CA ASN A 165 -3.44 18.20 32.41
C ASN A 165 -2.39 19.05 33.14
N PRO A 166 -2.75 20.23 33.69
CA PRO A 166 -1.79 21.10 34.37
C PRO A 166 -1.28 20.52 35.69
N LYS A 167 -1.94 19.50 36.25
CA LYS A 167 -1.56 18.82 37.50
C LYS A 167 -0.70 17.57 37.28
N LEU A 168 -0.47 17.19 36.03
CA LEU A 168 0.39 16.05 35.68
C LEU A 168 1.78 16.10 36.34
N PRO A 169 2.50 17.24 36.41
CA PRO A 169 3.80 17.27 37.10
C PRO A 169 3.68 16.95 38.60
N GLU A 170 2.64 17.45 39.27
CA GLU A 170 2.39 17.16 40.69
C GLU A 170 2.07 15.68 40.91
N GLN A 171 1.24 15.09 40.06
CA GLN A 171 0.89 13.66 40.11
C GLN A 171 2.10 12.74 39.85
N VAL A 172 2.98 13.11 38.93
CA VAL A 172 4.23 12.37 38.68
C VAL A 172 5.16 12.47 39.89
N LEU A 173 5.28 13.64 40.51
CA LEU A 173 6.08 13.81 41.72
C LEU A 173 5.53 12.99 42.89
N GLU A 174 4.21 13.00 43.11
CA GLU A 174 3.54 12.19 44.14
C GLU A 174 3.75 10.68 43.88
N GLY A 175 3.60 10.23 42.63
CA GLY A 175 3.84 8.84 42.24
C GLY A 175 5.30 8.42 42.45
N LEU A 176 6.27 9.28 42.14
CA LEU A 176 7.69 9.03 42.37
C LEU A 176 8.03 9.00 43.87
N GLN A 177 7.40 9.85 44.68
CA GLN A 177 7.53 9.81 46.14
C GLN A 177 7.03 8.48 46.71
N GLY A 178 5.85 8.01 46.28
CA GLY A 178 5.35 6.69 46.68
C GLY A 178 6.28 5.54 46.25
N LEU A 179 6.90 5.64 45.07
CA LEU A 179 7.87 4.65 44.60
C LEU A 179 9.17 4.68 45.44
N GLN A 180 9.60 5.87 45.85
CA GLN A 180 10.76 6.04 46.73
C GLN A 180 10.51 5.50 48.13
N GLU A 181 9.31 5.71 48.69
CA GLU A 181 8.89 5.15 49.98
C GLU A 181 8.83 3.62 49.93
N THR A 182 8.18 3.06 48.92
CA THR A 182 8.11 1.59 48.76
C THR A 182 9.46 0.91 48.51
N CYS A 183 10.43 1.61 47.91
CA CYS A 183 11.81 1.13 47.78
C CYS A 183 12.63 1.29 49.07
N ARG A 184 12.28 2.24 49.94
CA ARG A 184 12.90 2.38 51.27
C ARG A 184 12.39 1.31 52.24
N ASP A 185 11.11 0.96 52.16
CA ASP A 185 10.50 -0.06 53.03
C ASP A 185 10.93 -1.50 52.70
N LYS A 186 11.58 -1.71 51.54
CA LYS A 186 12.10 -3.02 51.09
C LYS A 186 13.59 -3.25 51.38
N ASN A 187 14.29 -2.29 52.00
CA ASN A 187 15.66 -2.44 52.54
C ASN A 187 15.63 -2.41 54.06
#